data_AF-A0A4U2GYI5-F1
#
_entry.id   AF-A0A4U2GYI5-F1
#
_cell.length_a   1.000
_cell.length_b   1.000
_cell.length_c   1.000
_cell.angle_alpha   90.00
_cell.angle_beta   90.00
_cell.angle_gamma   90.00
#
_symmetry.space_group_name_H-M   'P 1'
#
loop_
_entity.id
_entity.type
_entity.pdbx_description
1 polymer ?
#
loop_
_entity_poly.entity_id
_entity_poly.type
_entity_poly.pdbx_seq_one_letter_code
_entity_poly.pdbx_strand_id
1 'polypeptide(L)'
;MARSTVLQATIKGPLEQDFRKFKKREGLTDADAIRQLLTLALRIKLNDSDDERPSNRELMEETYRRVRQVQGVLNLNLAHSFDGEGYYKNKADSIEQRKSNTALVDKSVDEYLEGEKKG
;
A
#
# COMPACT_ATOMS: atom_id res chain seq x y z
N MET A 1 4.18 -41.58 2.95
CA MET A 1 3.73 -40.19 3.20
C MET A 1 4.69 -39.56 4.18
N ALA A 2 5.41 -38.51 3.77
CA ALA A 2 6.30 -37.79 4.68
C ALA A 2 5.46 -37.13 5.78
N ARG A 3 5.88 -37.27 7.05
CA ARG A 3 5.19 -36.59 8.17
C ARG A 3 5.34 -35.08 8.01
N SER A 4 4.27 -34.34 8.28
CA SER A 4 4.34 -32.88 8.36
C SER A 4 5.33 -32.45 9.43
N THR A 5 6.18 -31.48 9.11
CA THR A 5 7.06 -30.84 10.09
C THR A 5 6.22 -29.97 11.03
N VAL A 6 6.37 -30.18 12.34
CA VAL A 6 5.73 -29.36 13.37
C VAL A 6 6.72 -28.30 13.83
N LEU A 7 6.29 -27.04 13.79
CA LEU A 7 7.08 -25.90 14.26
C LEU A 7 6.52 -25.43 15.60
N GLN A 8 7.40 -25.23 16.58
CA GLN A 8 7.08 -24.62 17.87
C GLN A 8 8.06 -23.49 18.13
N ALA A 9 7.53 -22.27 18.25
CA ALA A 9 8.32 -21.10 18.57
C ALA A 9 7.53 -20.22 19.53
N THR A 10 8.20 -19.69 20.56
CA THR A 10 7.59 -18.75 21.49
C THR A 10 7.61 -17.36 20.88
N ILE A 11 6.44 -16.77 20.67
CA ILE A 11 6.28 -15.35 20.38
C ILE A 11 6.09 -14.59 21.69
N LYS A 12 6.71 -13.41 21.82
CA LYS A 12 6.62 -12.57 23.03
C LYS A 12 6.52 -11.10 22.64
N GLY A 13 6.02 -10.28 23.57
CA GLY A 13 6.02 -8.83 23.43
C GLY A 13 5.11 -8.35 22.27
N PRO A 14 5.53 -7.36 21.47
CA PRO A 14 4.71 -6.80 20.39
C PRO A 14 4.21 -7.84 19.38
N LEU A 15 5.06 -8.81 19.02
CA LEU A 15 4.69 -9.86 18.07
C LEU A 15 3.52 -10.72 18.57
N GLU A 16 3.47 -10.99 19.87
CA GLU A 16 2.35 -11.72 20.47
C GLU A 16 1.06 -10.90 20.44
N GLN A 17 1.14 -9.59 20.69
CA GLN A 17 -0.02 -8.69 20.65
C GLN A 17 -0.58 -8.57 19.22
N ASP A 18 0.29 -8.36 18.24
CA ASP A 18 -0.08 -8.26 16.83
C ASP A 18 -0.68 -9.58 16.32
N PHE A 19 -0.09 -10.71 16.70
CA PHE A 19 -0.62 -12.04 16.36
C PHE A 19 -2.04 -12.24 16.92
N ARG A 20 -2.25 -11.90 18.20
CA ARG A 20 -3.59 -11.98 18.83
C ARG A 20 -4.61 -11.09 18.13
N LYS A 21 -4.21 -9.87 17.74
CA LYS A 21 -5.07 -8.93 17.02
C LYS A 21 -5.46 -9.46 15.64
N PHE A 22 -4.47 -9.93 14.87
CA PHE A 22 -4.69 -10.53 13.56
C PHE A 22 -5.65 -11.72 13.66
N LYS A 23 -5.34 -12.69 14.53
CA LYS A 23 -6.18 -13.88 14.74
C LYS A 23 -7.62 -13.51 15.08
N LYS A 24 -7.81 -12.55 15.99
CA LYS A 24 -9.15 -12.10 16.42
C LYS A 24 -9.92 -11.47 15.26
N ARG A 25 -9.26 -10.65 14.44
CA ARG A 25 -9.89 -9.98 13.29
C ARG A 25 -10.33 -10.98 12.22
N GLU A 26 -9.50 -11.98 11.95
CA GLU A 26 -9.76 -12.97 10.89
C GLU A 26 -10.60 -14.18 11.37
N GLY A 27 -10.91 -14.28 12.68
CA GLY A 27 -11.67 -15.40 13.24
C GLY A 27 -10.94 -16.75 13.15
N LEU A 28 -9.61 -16.75 13.21
CA LEU A 28 -8.79 -17.95 12.95
C LEU A 28 -8.36 -18.69 14.21
N THR A 29 -7.98 -19.96 14.05
CA THR A 29 -7.21 -20.70 15.06
C THR A 29 -5.75 -20.24 15.07
N ASP A 30 -5.01 -20.54 16.15
CA ASP A 30 -3.57 -20.23 16.21
C ASP A 30 -2.80 -20.90 15.06
N ALA A 31 -3.15 -22.16 14.77
CA ALA A 31 -2.52 -22.93 13.70
C ALA A 31 -2.78 -22.31 12.32
N ASP A 32 -4.01 -21.88 12.04
CA ASP A 32 -4.35 -21.29 10.74
C ASP A 32 -3.76 -19.90 10.57
N ALA A 33 -3.79 -19.09 11.63
CA ALA A 33 -3.15 -17.78 11.62
C ALA A 33 -1.64 -17.89 11.38
N ILE A 34 -0.95 -18.81 12.06
CA ILE A 34 0.49 -19.05 11.84
C ILE A 34 0.76 -19.57 10.43
N ARG A 35 -0.05 -20.51 9.91
CA ARG A 35 0.11 -20.99 8.53
C ARG A 35 -0.01 -19.86 7.51
N GLN A 36 -1.02 -19.00 7.64
CA GLN A 36 -1.20 -17.87 6.74
C GLN A 36 -0.04 -16.88 6.81
N LEU A 37 0.34 -16.46 8.02
CA LEU A 37 1.45 -15.52 8.22
C LEU A 37 2.79 -16.08 7.74
N LEU A 38 3.06 -17.35 8.03
CA LEU A 38 4.29 -18.02 7.59
C LEU A 38 4.32 -18.17 6.07
N THR A 39 3.18 -18.51 5.45
CA THR A 39 3.06 -18.58 3.98
C THR A 39 3.35 -17.23 3.35
N LEU A 40 2.78 -16.14 3.88
CA LEU A 40 3.04 -14.79 3.40
C LEU A 40 4.51 -14.39 3.56
N ALA A 41 5.08 -14.63 4.75
CA ALA A 41 6.46 -14.30 5.05
C ALA A 41 7.44 -15.06 4.14
N LEU A 42 7.20 -16.36 3.92
CA LEU A 42 7.99 -17.17 2.99
C LEU A 42 7.81 -16.71 1.55
N ARG A 43 6.60 -16.37 1.11
CA ARG A 43 6.40 -15.81 -0.23
C ARG A 43 7.21 -14.54 -0.42
N ILE A 44 7.23 -13.64 0.55
CA ILE A 44 8.04 -12.41 0.48
C ILE A 44 9.53 -12.77 0.44
N LYS A 45 10.00 -13.61 1.38
CA LYS A 45 11.42 -13.92 1.53
C LYS A 45 12.02 -14.81 0.46
N LEU A 46 11.22 -15.70 -0.12
CA LEU A 46 11.64 -16.59 -1.21
C LEU A 46 11.48 -15.92 -2.57
N ASN A 47 10.50 -15.02 -2.75
CA ASN A 47 10.43 -14.19 -3.97
C ASN A 47 11.57 -13.16 -4.02
N ASP A 48 12.07 -12.69 -2.87
CA ASP A 48 13.29 -11.87 -2.81
C ASP A 48 14.54 -12.64 -3.33
N SER A 49 14.48 -13.98 -3.45
CA SER A 49 15.67 -14.80 -3.74
C SER A 49 15.65 -15.61 -5.04
N ASP A 50 14.59 -15.65 -5.86
CA ASP A 50 14.58 -16.53 -7.06
C ASP A 50 13.52 -16.22 -8.16
N ASP A 51 12.95 -15.02 -8.26
CA ASP A 51 12.03 -14.67 -9.37
C ASP A 51 12.61 -13.48 -10.15
N GLU A 52 12.73 -13.57 -11.48
CA GLU A 52 13.13 -12.43 -12.35
C GLU A 52 12.11 -11.27 -12.30
N ARG A 53 11.03 -11.44 -11.54
CA ARG A 53 10.00 -10.44 -11.32
C ARG A 53 10.44 -9.47 -10.21
N PRO A 54 10.09 -8.18 -10.34
CA PRO A 54 10.38 -7.21 -9.30
C PRO A 54 9.79 -7.63 -7.95
N SER A 55 10.63 -7.67 -6.92
CA SER A 55 10.23 -7.81 -5.52
C SER A 55 9.27 -6.69 -5.12
N ASN A 56 8.50 -6.91 -4.05
CA ASN A 56 7.62 -5.87 -3.51
C ASN A 56 8.39 -4.59 -3.14
N ARG A 57 9.65 -4.72 -2.72
CA ARG A 57 10.53 -3.58 -2.47
C ARG A 57 10.85 -2.83 -3.76
N GLU A 58 11.24 -3.53 -4.81
CA GLU A 58 11.53 -2.93 -6.12
C GLU A 58 10.30 -2.25 -6.73
N LEU A 59 9.12 -2.86 -6.60
CA LEU A 59 7.85 -2.24 -7.02
C LEU A 59 7.55 -0.97 -6.24
N MET A 60 7.80 -0.96 -4.92
CA MET A 60 7.63 0.23 -4.08
C MET A 60 8.65 1.33 -4.43
N GLU A 61 9.91 0.97 -4.65
CA GLU A 61 10.97 1.90 -5.07
C GLU A 61 10.66 2.53 -6.44
N GLU A 62 10.20 1.74 -7.41
CA GLU A 62 9.80 2.24 -8.73
C GLU A 62 8.52 3.10 -8.66
N THR A 63 7.54 2.72 -7.83
CA THR A 63 6.36 3.55 -7.57
C THR A 63 6.76 4.91 -7.00
N TYR A 64 7.66 4.93 -6.01
CA TYR A 64 8.17 6.17 -5.44
C TYR A 64 8.92 7.02 -6.48
N ARG A 65 9.78 6.39 -7.29
CA ARG A 65 10.49 7.07 -8.40
C ARG A 65 9.52 7.68 -9.39
N ARG A 66 8.47 6.95 -9.79
CA ARG A 66 7.46 7.43 -10.73
C ARG A 66 6.66 8.60 -10.17
N VAL A 67 6.26 8.55 -8.90
CA VAL A 67 5.60 9.67 -8.21
C VAL A 67 6.49 10.92 -8.23
N ARG A 68 7.79 10.78 -7.95
CA ARG A 68 8.74 11.91 -7.99
C ARG A 68 8.89 12.51 -9.39
N GLN A 69 8.94 11.68 -10.44
CA GLN A 69 8.98 12.15 -11.81
C GLN A 69 7.70 12.92 -12.19
N VAL A 70 6.53 12.40 -11.84
CA VAL A 70 5.24 13.07 -12.09
C VAL A 70 5.18 14.40 -11.36
N GLN A 71 5.62 14.47 -10.10
CA GLN A 71 5.73 15.75 -9.37
C GLN A 71 6.67 16.74 -10.07
N GLY A 72 7.82 16.28 -10.57
CA GLY A 72 8.76 17.11 -11.33
C GLY A 72 8.12 17.70 -12.60
N VAL A 73 7.41 16.88 -13.39
CA VAL A 73 6.71 17.33 -14.59
C VAL A 73 5.57 18.30 -14.25
N LEU A 74 4.80 18.03 -13.19
CA LEU A 74 3.74 18.94 -12.74
C LEU A 74 4.31 20.31 -12.33
N ASN A 75 5.45 20.35 -11.63
CA ASN A 75 6.10 21.59 -11.26
C ASN A 75 6.66 22.36 -12.46
N LEU A 76 7.23 21.67 -13.44
CA LEU A 76 7.69 22.28 -14.69
C LEU A 76 6.52 22.86 -15.49
N ASN A 77 5.43 22.09 -15.64
CA ASN A 77 4.22 22.57 -16.30
C ASN A 77 3.67 23.80 -15.59
N LEU A 78 3.57 23.77 -14.25
CA LEU A 78 3.19 24.94 -13.48
C LEU A 78 4.12 26.12 -13.78
N ALA A 79 5.45 25.94 -13.71
CA ALA A 79 6.39 27.03 -13.99
C ALA A 79 6.25 27.63 -15.40
N HIS A 80 5.91 26.81 -16.40
CA HIS A 80 5.75 27.25 -17.79
C HIS A 80 4.37 27.81 -18.11
N SER A 81 3.32 27.35 -17.44
CA SER A 81 1.92 27.70 -17.75
C SER A 81 1.23 28.48 -16.64
N PHE A 82 1.97 28.97 -15.64
CA PHE A 82 1.38 29.71 -14.52
C PHE A 82 0.92 31.10 -14.96
N ASP A 83 -0.39 31.26 -15.02
CA ASP A 83 -1.06 32.56 -15.09
C ASP A 83 -1.30 33.08 -13.67
N GLY A 84 -0.44 34.00 -13.22
CA GLY A 84 -0.55 34.60 -11.89
C GLY A 84 -1.83 35.41 -11.71
N GLU A 85 -2.30 36.10 -12.74
CA GLU A 85 -3.48 36.97 -12.64
C GLU A 85 -4.76 36.14 -12.50
N GLY A 86 -4.92 35.12 -13.35
CA GLY A 86 -6.01 34.14 -13.23
C GLY A 86 -5.97 33.36 -11.91
N TYR A 87 -4.77 33.01 -11.42
CA TYR A 87 -4.60 32.31 -10.16
C TYR A 87 -5.12 33.09 -8.95
N TYR A 88 -4.75 34.37 -8.81
CA TYR A 88 -5.21 35.18 -7.67
C TYR A 88 -6.70 35.54 -7.77
N LYS A 89 -7.19 35.78 -8.99
CA LYS A 89 -8.60 36.09 -9.25
C LYS A 89 -9.53 34.93 -8.88
N ASN A 90 -9.13 33.70 -9.18
CA ASN A 90 -9.95 32.49 -8.97
C ASN A 90 -9.48 31.66 -7.76
N LYS A 91 -8.67 32.25 -6.88
CA LYS A 91 -7.99 31.52 -5.80
C LYS A 91 -8.96 30.77 -4.89
N ALA A 92 -10.07 31.41 -4.49
CA ALA A 92 -11.07 30.83 -3.61
C ALA A 92 -11.71 29.58 -4.24
N ASP A 93 -12.22 29.72 -5.46
CA ASP A 93 -12.85 28.64 -6.22
C ASP A 93 -11.87 27.50 -6.51
N SER A 94 -10.60 27.81 -6.81
CA SER A 94 -9.56 26.81 -7.04
C SER A 94 -9.22 25.97 -5.79
N ILE A 95 -9.32 26.56 -4.59
CA ILE A 95 -9.11 25.86 -3.32
C ILE A 95 -10.26 24.88 -3.09
N GLU A 96 -11.50 25.32 -3.32
CA GLU A 96 -12.68 24.48 -3.17
C GLU A 96 -12.68 23.32 -4.17
N GLN A 97 -12.34 23.59 -5.43
CA GLN A 97 -12.22 22.58 -6.47
C GLN A 97 -11.10 21.57 -6.17
N ARG A 98 -9.94 22.01 -5.65
CA ARG A 98 -8.90 21.09 -5.19
C ARG A 98 -9.38 20.18 -4.07
N LYS A 99 -10.08 20.72 -3.06
CA LYS A 99 -10.61 19.91 -1.97
C LYS A 99 -11.58 18.84 -2.48
N SER A 100 -12.47 19.21 -3.40
CA SER A 100 -13.41 18.28 -4.03
C SER A 100 -12.69 17.18 -4.83
N ASN A 101 -11.71 17.56 -5.65
CA ASN A 101 -10.93 16.60 -6.44
C ASN A 101 -10.11 15.65 -5.56
N THR A 102 -9.47 16.16 -4.50
CA THR A 102 -8.74 15.33 -3.53
C THR A 102 -9.68 14.34 -2.85
N ALA A 103 -10.84 14.80 -2.35
CA ALA A 103 -11.82 13.90 -1.74
C ALA A 103 -12.31 12.80 -2.68
N LEU A 104 -12.46 13.10 -3.99
CA LEU A 104 -12.86 12.12 -4.99
C LEU A 104 -11.75 11.10 -5.29
N VAL A 105 -10.49 11.53 -5.33
CA VAL A 105 -9.34 10.63 -5.47
C VAL A 105 -9.22 9.74 -4.24
N ASP A 106 -9.28 10.31 -3.03
CA ASP A 106 -9.19 9.56 -1.78
C ASP A 106 -10.29 8.50 -1.70
N LYS A 107 -11.55 8.86 -1.97
CA LYS A 107 -12.68 7.91 -2.04
C LYS A 107 -12.44 6.78 -3.04
N SER A 108 -11.91 7.10 -4.23
CA SER A 108 -11.63 6.09 -5.26
C SER A 108 -10.51 5.13 -4.86
N VAL A 109 -9.52 5.62 -4.11
CA VAL A 109 -8.45 4.81 -3.54
C VAL A 109 -9.00 3.91 -2.44
N ASP A 110 -9.81 4.47 -1.53
CA ASP A 110 -10.44 3.71 -0.45
C ASP A 110 -11.34 2.59 -1.00
N GLU A 111 -12.22 2.87 -1.97
CA GLU A 111 -13.05 1.86 -2.65
C GLU A 111 -12.21 0.74 -3.28
N TYR A 112 -11.08 1.09 -3.90
CA TYR A 112 -10.17 0.11 -4.50
C TYR A 112 -9.46 -0.76 -3.45
N LEU A 113 -9.00 -0.16 -2.35
CA LEU A 113 -8.31 -0.86 -1.26
C LEU A 113 -9.27 -1.74 -0.45
N GLU A 114 -10.52 -1.33 -0.31
CA GLU A 114 -11.62 -2.11 0.29
C GLU A 114 -12.09 -3.25 -0.63
N GLY A 115 -11.66 -3.24 -1.90
CA GLY A 115 -11.88 -4.33 -2.85
C GLY A 115 -13.16 -4.20 -3.69
N GLU A 116 -13.83 -3.04 -3.68
CA GLU A 116 -15.08 -2.82 -4.43
C GLU A 116 -14.91 -2.80 -5.96
N LYS A 117 -13.67 -2.73 -6.47
CA LYS A 117 -13.33 -2.81 -7.91
C LYS A 117 -12.53 -4.06 -8.29
N LYS A 118 -12.88 -5.23 -7.76
CA LYS A 118 -12.49 -6.51 -8.37
C LYS A 118 -13.60 -6.98 -9.33
N GLY A 119 -13.63 -6.35 -10.51
CA GLY A 119 -14.42 -6.77 -11.68
C GLY A 119 -13.56 -6.64 -12.92
#